data_AF-A0A6B1AKI1-F1
#
_entry.id   AF-A0A6B1AKI1-F1
#
_cell.length_a   1.000
_cell.length_b   1.000
_cell.length_c   1.000
_cell.angle_alpha   90.00
_cell.angle_beta   90.00
_cell.angle_gamma   90.00
#
_symmetry.space_group_name_H-M   'P 1'
#
loop_
_entity.id
_entity.type
_entity.pdbx_description
1 polymer ?
#
loop_
_entity_poly.entity_id
_entity_poly.type
_entity_poly.pdbx_seq_one_letter_code
_entity_poly.pdbx_strand_id
1 'polypeptide(L)'
;MAPGSVRREDRADGGRPVVLYFAAAVFLFILVVVVAGSFTRPDPVTFVPTPVALRAPVDRFVVDTVTVDARDGSRWVYFDFDRGSAVAGPLAGWDLALNRYHVVVNGGAGYPGAGGAIAIGAPWETVTEAPASGYATTEGALEDGPATPGLERWYRYGFFSHLLEPKDETYVIRTAEGGYAKLRILSYYCPQATPGCVTLMYGFQGDGSRRLTD
;
A
#
# COMPACT_ATOMS: atom_id res chain seq x y z
N MET A 1 30.66 -72.10 -49.15
CA MET A 1 29.72 -71.08 -49.69
C MET A 1 28.81 -70.65 -48.55
N ALA A 2 29.10 -69.49 -47.92
CA ALA A 2 28.33 -68.66 -46.97
C ALA A 2 27.57 -69.33 -45.79
N PRO A 3 27.01 -68.59 -44.81
CA PRO A 3 27.27 -67.24 -44.26
C PRO A 3 27.56 -67.38 -42.72
N GLY A 4 27.69 -66.39 -41.84
CA GLY A 4 27.48 -64.94 -41.82
C GLY A 4 27.77 -64.47 -40.39
N SER A 5 28.53 -63.39 -40.24
CA SER A 5 28.89 -62.80 -38.95
C SER A 5 27.69 -62.03 -38.37
N VAL A 6 27.24 -62.42 -37.17
CA VAL A 6 26.27 -61.63 -36.40
C VAL A 6 27.04 -60.69 -35.49
N ARG A 7 27.03 -59.39 -35.83
CA ARG A 7 27.50 -58.30 -34.99
C ARG A 7 26.52 -58.17 -33.81
N ARG A 8 27.00 -58.32 -32.58
CA ARG A 8 26.23 -58.00 -31.36
C ARG A 8 26.05 -56.48 -31.29
N GLU A 9 24.81 -56.01 -31.33
CA GLU A 9 24.46 -54.67 -30.87
C GLU A 9 24.64 -54.59 -29.35
N ASP A 10 25.48 -53.64 -28.91
CA ASP A 10 25.58 -53.22 -27.52
C ASP A 10 24.25 -52.60 -27.08
N ARG A 11 23.52 -53.31 -26.22
CA ARG A 11 22.29 -52.84 -25.59
C ARG A 11 22.65 -51.92 -24.43
N ALA A 12 22.84 -50.64 -24.71
CA ALA A 12 22.92 -49.61 -23.68
C ALA A 12 21.50 -49.30 -23.17
N ASP A 13 21.00 -50.04 -22.16
CA ASP A 13 19.72 -49.66 -21.55
C ASP A 13 19.57 -50.17 -20.10
N GLY A 14 20.09 -49.41 -19.15
CA GLY A 14 19.94 -49.70 -17.71
C GLY A 14 19.76 -48.48 -16.79
N GLY A 15 20.05 -47.27 -17.27
CA GLY A 15 19.99 -46.05 -16.44
C GLY A 15 18.78 -45.14 -16.69
N ARG A 16 18.06 -45.33 -17.80
CA ARG A 16 16.95 -44.45 -18.21
C ARG A 16 15.69 -44.50 -17.33
N PRO A 17 15.21 -45.65 -16.83
CA PRO A 17 13.97 -45.68 -16.04
C PRO A 17 14.14 -45.05 -14.66
N VAL A 18 15.27 -45.24 -13.99
CA VAL A 18 15.52 -44.67 -12.65
C VAL A 18 15.59 -43.14 -12.72
N VAL A 19 16.26 -42.59 -13.73
CA VAL A 19 16.34 -41.14 -13.95
C VAL A 19 14.95 -40.56 -14.25
N LEU A 20 14.12 -41.25 -15.03
CA LEU A 20 12.74 -40.84 -15.31
C LEU A 20 11.86 -40.86 -14.05
N TYR A 21 11.93 -41.90 -13.23
CA TYR A 21 11.17 -41.97 -11.97
C TYR A 21 11.62 -40.91 -10.97
N PHE A 22 12.92 -40.66 -10.87
CA PHE A 22 13.44 -39.58 -10.03
C PHE A 22 12.95 -38.21 -10.52
N ALA A 23 13.03 -37.93 -11.82
CA ALA A 23 12.53 -36.69 -12.40
C ALA A 23 11.01 -36.52 -12.19
N ALA A 24 10.23 -37.59 -12.36
CA ALA A 24 8.79 -37.57 -12.10
C ALA A 24 8.46 -37.32 -10.62
N ALA A 25 9.22 -37.93 -9.69
CA ALA A 25 9.06 -37.72 -8.27
C ALA A 25 9.41 -36.27 -7.85
N VAL A 26 10.49 -35.70 -8.42
CA VAL A 26 10.86 -34.29 -8.20
C VAL A 26 9.76 -33.36 -8.76
N PHE A 27 9.23 -33.64 -9.94
CA PHE A 27 8.14 -32.85 -10.51
C PHE A 27 6.87 -32.90 -9.65
N LEU A 28 6.46 -34.10 -9.20
CA LEU A 28 5.34 -34.27 -8.28
C LEU A 28 5.57 -33.56 -6.95
N PHE A 29 6.78 -33.61 -6.40
CA PHE A 29 7.14 -32.90 -5.18
C PHE A 29 7.04 -31.38 -5.37
N ILE A 30 7.61 -30.83 -6.46
CA ILE A 30 7.51 -29.40 -6.79
C ILE A 30 6.04 -29.00 -6.96
N LEU A 31 5.24 -29.82 -7.67
CA LEU A 31 3.82 -29.56 -7.86
C LEU A 31 3.07 -29.52 -6.52
N VAL A 32 3.33 -30.49 -5.63
CA VAL A 32 2.73 -30.51 -4.29
C VAL A 32 3.15 -29.28 -3.47
N VAL A 33 4.43 -28.86 -3.54
CA VAL A 33 4.92 -27.66 -2.86
C VAL A 33 4.25 -26.40 -3.41
N VAL A 34 4.14 -26.27 -4.74
CA VAL A 34 3.46 -25.13 -5.39
C VAL A 34 1.98 -25.10 -5.03
N VAL A 35 1.30 -26.25 -5.03
CA VAL A 35 -0.12 -26.36 -4.66
C VAL A 35 -0.31 -26.07 -3.18
N ALA A 36 0.50 -26.64 -2.28
CA ALA A 36 0.41 -26.37 -0.86
C ALA A 36 0.70 -24.88 -0.54
N GLY A 37 1.71 -24.31 -1.19
CA GLY A 37 2.06 -22.89 -1.07
C GLY A 37 1.00 -21.96 -1.66
N SER A 38 0.21 -22.40 -2.66
CA SER A 38 -0.89 -21.59 -3.19
C SER A 38 -2.09 -21.50 -2.23
N PHE A 39 -2.22 -22.46 -1.30
CA PHE A 39 -3.23 -22.41 -0.25
C PHE A 39 -2.80 -21.61 1.00
N THR A 40 -1.49 -21.33 1.17
CA THR A 40 -1.04 -20.45 2.26
C THR A 40 -1.36 -19.00 1.93
N ARG A 41 -2.35 -18.43 2.62
CA ARG A 41 -2.64 -16.99 2.57
C ARG A 41 -1.83 -16.31 3.67
N PRO A 42 -0.90 -15.39 3.36
CA PRO A 42 -0.23 -14.63 4.39
C PRO A 42 -1.25 -13.79 5.15
N ASP A 43 -1.15 -13.75 6.48
CA ASP A 43 -1.97 -12.84 7.28
C ASP A 43 -1.45 -11.41 7.08
N PRO A 44 -2.30 -10.46 6.65
CA PRO A 44 -1.86 -9.08 6.51
C PRO A 44 -1.57 -8.47 7.89
N VAL A 45 -0.70 -7.46 7.93
CA VAL A 45 -0.56 -6.60 9.11
C VAL A 45 -1.90 -5.95 9.39
N THR A 46 -2.37 -5.97 10.64
CA THR A 46 -3.67 -5.41 11.02
C THR A 46 -3.57 -4.41 12.16
N PHE A 47 -4.47 -3.44 12.20
CA PHE A 47 -4.57 -2.45 13.27
C PHE A 47 -6.02 -2.21 13.67
N VAL A 48 -6.27 -1.97 14.97
CA VAL A 48 -7.59 -1.58 15.47
C VAL A 48 -7.84 -0.11 15.08
N PRO A 49 -9.04 0.25 14.56
CA PRO A 49 -9.41 1.65 14.34
C PRO A 49 -9.12 2.54 15.54
N THR A 50 -8.46 3.66 15.29
CA THR A 50 -8.22 4.68 16.30
C THR A 50 -9.54 5.42 16.57
N PRO A 51 -9.98 5.54 17.84
CA PRO A 51 -11.15 6.35 18.17
C PRO A 51 -10.99 7.80 17.69
N VAL A 52 -12.09 8.42 17.29
CA VAL A 52 -12.09 9.85 16.90
C VAL A 52 -11.84 10.70 18.15
N ALA A 53 -10.74 11.43 18.14
CA ALA A 53 -10.29 12.28 19.23
C ALA A 53 -9.50 13.47 18.65
N LEU A 54 -10.16 14.60 18.48
CA LEU A 54 -9.55 15.82 17.95
C LEU A 54 -8.53 16.39 18.93
N ARG A 55 -7.35 16.74 18.43
CA ARG A 55 -6.32 17.44 19.20
C ARG A 55 -6.34 18.93 18.96
N ALA A 56 -5.68 19.65 19.85
CA ALA A 56 -5.36 21.05 19.63
C ALA A 56 -4.17 21.16 18.65
N PRO A 57 -4.19 22.13 17.73
CA PRO A 57 -3.07 22.44 16.84
C PRO A 57 -1.79 22.74 17.63
N VAL A 58 -0.64 22.41 17.04
CA VAL A 58 0.68 22.72 17.62
C VAL A 58 1.65 23.21 16.56
N ASP A 59 2.38 24.29 16.85
CA ASP A 59 3.32 24.93 15.91
C ASP A 59 4.69 24.23 15.91
N ARG A 60 4.72 22.91 15.71
CA ARG A 60 5.95 22.12 15.61
C ARG A 60 5.74 20.85 14.82
N PHE A 61 6.84 20.17 14.51
CA PHE A 61 6.77 18.84 13.92
C PHE A 61 6.27 17.81 14.93
N VAL A 62 5.27 17.01 14.55
CA VAL A 62 4.74 15.90 15.35
C VAL A 62 4.63 14.64 14.52
N VAL A 63 4.98 13.50 15.11
CA VAL A 63 4.82 12.18 14.51
C VAL A 63 3.74 11.42 15.23
N ASP A 64 2.86 10.75 14.48
CA ASP A 64 1.83 9.89 15.03
C ASP A 64 1.44 8.75 14.09
N THR A 65 0.69 7.79 14.62
CA THR A 65 0.08 6.69 13.86
C THR A 65 -1.41 6.60 14.18
N VAL A 66 -2.22 6.64 13.14
CA VAL A 66 -3.68 6.57 13.22
C VAL A 66 -4.21 5.49 12.28
N THR A 67 -5.20 4.74 12.72
CA THR A 67 -5.93 3.79 11.87
C THR A 67 -7.31 4.34 11.59
N VAL A 68 -7.54 4.75 10.35
CA VAL A 68 -8.80 5.32 9.87
C VAL A 68 -9.74 4.20 9.44
N ASP A 69 -10.95 4.16 10.02
CA ASP A 69 -12.00 3.21 9.63
C ASP A 69 -12.76 3.68 8.39
N ALA A 70 -12.27 3.29 7.20
CA ALA A 70 -12.86 3.53 5.90
C ALA A 70 -13.56 2.28 5.32
N ARG A 71 -14.05 1.37 6.18
CA ARG A 71 -14.69 0.12 5.76
C ARG A 71 -15.96 0.33 4.96
N ASP A 72 -16.74 1.33 5.33
CA ASP A 72 -18.00 1.68 4.69
C ASP A 72 -17.73 2.39 3.35
N GLY A 73 -17.87 1.65 2.25
CA GLY A 73 -17.63 2.16 0.90
C GLY A 73 -18.67 3.18 0.43
N SER A 74 -19.78 3.37 1.16
CA SER A 74 -20.83 4.33 0.78
C SER A 74 -20.52 5.77 1.22
N ARG A 75 -19.47 5.98 2.04
CA ARG A 75 -19.11 7.30 2.56
C ARG A 75 -17.61 7.52 2.57
N TRP A 76 -17.22 8.78 2.48
CA TRP A 76 -15.84 9.20 2.69
C TRP A 76 -15.59 9.51 4.16
N VAL A 77 -14.41 9.15 4.66
CA VAL A 77 -13.91 9.54 5.97
C VAL A 77 -12.85 10.61 5.78
N TYR A 78 -13.08 11.76 6.38
CA TYR A 78 -12.22 12.93 6.26
C TYR A 78 -11.23 12.95 7.42
N PHE A 79 -9.95 13.17 7.13
CA PHE A 79 -8.87 13.20 8.09
C PHE A 79 -8.09 14.52 7.96
N ASP A 80 -7.72 15.07 9.10
CA ASP A 80 -6.98 16.33 9.23
C ASP A 80 -5.71 16.04 10.04
N PHE A 81 -4.55 16.41 9.48
CA PHE A 81 -3.25 16.15 10.10
C PHE A 81 -3.01 16.98 11.36
N ASP A 82 -3.51 18.22 11.38
CA ASP A 82 -3.35 19.16 12.48
C ASP A 82 -4.19 18.73 13.71
N ARG A 83 -5.40 18.23 13.45
CA ARG A 83 -6.23 17.58 14.49
C ARG A 83 -5.78 16.17 14.79
N GLY A 84 -5.08 15.55 13.85
CA GLY A 84 -4.61 14.19 13.88
C GLY A 84 -5.73 13.18 14.12
N SER A 85 -6.91 13.43 13.56
CA SER A 85 -8.09 12.58 13.71
C SER A 85 -9.06 12.77 12.56
N ALA A 86 -10.09 11.94 12.51
CA ALA A 86 -11.17 12.13 11.56
C ALA A 86 -12.01 13.37 11.94
N VAL A 87 -12.42 14.14 10.94
CA VAL A 87 -13.21 15.38 11.09
C VAL A 87 -14.60 15.25 10.46
N ALA A 88 -15.51 16.12 10.91
CA ALA A 88 -16.92 16.05 10.55
C ALA A 88 -17.20 16.65 9.16
N GLY A 89 -17.04 15.82 8.12
CA GLY A 89 -17.53 16.11 6.78
C GLY A 89 -16.66 17.05 5.93
N PRO A 90 -17.09 17.35 4.70
CA PRO A 90 -16.25 17.99 3.69
C PRO A 90 -15.94 19.47 3.93
N LEU A 91 -16.63 20.11 4.89
CA LEU A 91 -16.45 21.53 5.23
C LEU A 91 -15.51 21.75 6.41
N ALA A 92 -14.98 20.70 7.02
CA ALA A 92 -14.23 20.76 8.28
C ALA A 92 -12.70 20.93 8.11
N GLY A 93 -12.23 21.47 6.98
CA GLY A 93 -10.80 21.73 6.76
C GLY A 93 -9.93 20.46 6.60
N TRP A 94 -10.51 19.36 6.12
CA TRP A 94 -9.82 18.08 5.98
C TRP A 94 -8.66 18.11 4.98
N ASP A 95 -7.66 17.27 5.18
CA ASP A 95 -6.49 17.13 4.32
C ASP A 95 -6.56 15.90 3.42
N LEU A 96 -7.00 14.78 4.00
CA LEU A 96 -7.20 13.51 3.30
C LEU A 96 -8.66 13.07 3.40
N ALA A 97 -9.17 12.50 2.31
CA ALA A 97 -10.42 11.74 2.32
C ALA A 97 -10.11 10.29 1.98
N LEU A 98 -10.67 9.38 2.77
CA LEU A 98 -10.46 7.94 2.65
C LEU A 98 -11.78 7.22 2.41
N ASN A 99 -11.81 6.33 1.42
CA ASN A 99 -12.93 5.43 1.15
C ASN A 99 -12.36 4.09 0.68
N ARG A 100 -12.55 3.03 1.46
CA ARG A 100 -11.89 1.74 1.19
C ARG A 100 -10.39 1.98 1.01
N TYR A 101 -9.81 1.61 -0.14
CA TYR A 101 -8.40 1.83 -0.44
C TYR A 101 -8.11 3.18 -1.11
N HIS A 102 -9.13 3.95 -1.49
CA HIS A 102 -8.94 5.28 -2.06
C HIS A 102 -8.47 6.24 -0.97
N VAL A 103 -7.39 6.96 -1.27
CA VAL A 103 -6.86 8.05 -0.44
C VAL A 103 -6.65 9.24 -1.38
N VAL A 104 -7.38 10.32 -1.13
CA VAL A 104 -7.31 11.53 -1.95
C VAL A 104 -7.06 12.75 -1.09
N VAL A 105 -6.47 13.79 -1.68
CA VAL A 105 -6.18 15.06 -1.00
C VAL A 105 -7.30 16.07 -1.21
N ASN A 106 -7.45 17.01 -0.28
CA ASN A 106 -8.31 18.17 -0.46
C ASN A 106 -7.65 19.23 -1.35
N GLY A 107 -7.59 18.96 -2.65
CA GLY A 107 -7.12 19.92 -3.63
C GLY A 107 -7.28 19.41 -5.05
N GLY A 108 -7.40 20.34 -5.99
CA GLY A 108 -7.80 20.05 -7.37
C GLY A 108 -9.12 20.73 -7.73
N ALA A 109 -9.57 20.54 -8.96
CA ALA A 109 -10.83 21.14 -9.42
C ALA A 109 -12.02 20.59 -8.62
N GLY A 110 -12.84 21.47 -8.02
CA GLY A 110 -14.01 21.08 -7.22
C GLY A 110 -13.72 20.77 -5.75
N TYR A 111 -12.47 20.90 -5.30
CA TYR A 111 -12.09 20.76 -3.89
C TYR A 111 -11.82 22.14 -3.25
N PRO A 112 -12.20 22.37 -1.98
CA PRO A 112 -12.04 23.67 -1.34
C PRO A 112 -10.59 24.01 -0.94
N GLY A 113 -9.71 23.02 -0.81
CA GLY A 113 -8.33 23.21 -0.37
C GLY A 113 -7.30 23.32 -1.50
N ALA A 114 -6.07 23.66 -1.11
CA ALA A 114 -4.89 23.68 -1.98
C ALA A 114 -4.07 22.38 -1.91
N GLY A 115 -4.64 21.29 -1.40
CA GLY A 115 -3.94 20.04 -1.10
C GLY A 115 -3.28 19.40 -2.32
N GLY A 116 -2.30 18.55 -2.06
CA GLY A 116 -1.53 17.88 -3.10
C GLY A 116 -0.67 16.76 -2.53
N ALA A 117 -0.35 15.74 -3.32
CA ALA A 117 0.51 14.63 -2.90
C ALA A 117 1.60 14.32 -3.92
N ILE A 118 2.73 13.84 -3.41
CA ILE A 118 3.84 13.32 -4.20
C ILE A 118 4.38 12.05 -3.54
N ALA A 119 4.60 10.99 -4.32
CA ALA A 119 5.34 9.81 -3.89
C ALA A 119 6.84 10.07 -4.05
N ILE A 120 7.61 9.98 -2.96
CA ILE A 120 9.05 10.25 -2.98
C ILE A 120 9.85 9.01 -3.38
N GLY A 121 9.30 7.80 -3.14
CA GLY A 121 10.02 6.55 -3.41
C GLY A 121 11.23 6.32 -2.51
N ALA A 122 11.33 7.04 -1.38
CA ALA A 122 12.45 6.97 -0.44
C ALA A 122 12.00 6.54 0.98
N PRO A 123 12.92 5.99 1.79
CA PRO A 123 12.64 5.64 3.19
C PRO A 123 12.20 6.85 4.04
N TRP A 124 11.48 6.57 5.12
CA TRP A 124 10.88 7.59 6.00
C TRP A 124 11.90 8.58 6.58
N GLU A 125 13.03 8.05 7.01
CA GLU A 125 14.09 8.74 7.74
C GLU A 125 14.84 9.70 6.83
N THR A 126 14.88 9.42 5.53
CA THR A 126 15.59 10.24 4.55
C THR A 126 14.76 11.44 4.07
N VAL A 127 13.44 11.40 4.24
CA VAL A 127 12.56 12.52 3.88
C VAL A 127 12.46 13.48 5.06
N THR A 128 13.33 14.48 5.06
CA THR A 128 13.45 15.51 6.13
C THR A 128 12.96 16.89 5.70
N GLU A 129 12.73 17.11 4.40
CA GLU A 129 12.20 18.36 3.85
C GLU A 129 11.18 18.08 2.75
N ALA A 130 10.06 18.80 2.76
CA ALA A 130 9.02 18.74 1.75
C ALA A 130 9.47 19.39 0.43
N PRO A 131 9.24 18.77 -0.75
CA PRO A 131 9.50 19.42 -2.03
C PRO A 131 8.76 20.76 -2.18
N ALA A 132 9.36 21.71 -2.90
CA ALA A 132 8.72 23.01 -3.15
C ALA A 132 7.58 22.94 -4.20
N SER A 133 7.61 21.93 -5.08
CA SER A 133 6.65 21.75 -6.18
C SER A 133 6.53 20.27 -6.57
N GLY A 134 5.68 19.96 -7.55
CA GLY A 134 5.49 18.59 -8.07
C GLY A 134 4.34 17.81 -7.43
N TYR A 135 3.51 18.45 -6.61
CA TYR A 135 2.36 17.82 -5.99
C TYR A 135 1.22 17.61 -6.99
N ALA A 136 0.81 16.35 -7.15
CA ALA A 136 -0.40 16.00 -7.87
C ALA A 136 -1.63 16.34 -7.01
N THR A 137 -2.66 16.89 -7.63
CA THR A 137 -3.95 17.17 -6.99
C THR A 137 -4.93 16.03 -7.23
N THR A 138 -6.09 16.07 -6.59
CA THR A 138 -7.16 15.12 -6.85
C THR A 138 -7.86 15.44 -8.17
N GLU A 139 -8.00 14.41 -8.99
CA GLU A 139 -8.74 14.41 -10.24
C GLU A 139 -10.07 13.68 -10.03
N GLY A 140 -11.16 14.21 -10.60
CA GLY A 140 -12.51 13.66 -10.44
C GLY A 140 -13.20 14.08 -9.14
N ALA A 141 -14.54 14.06 -9.16
CA ALA A 141 -15.35 14.30 -7.97
C ALA A 141 -15.35 13.07 -7.05
N LEU A 142 -15.60 13.28 -5.75
CA LEU A 142 -15.66 12.19 -4.76
C LEU A 142 -16.71 11.11 -5.08
N GLU A 143 -17.72 11.46 -5.88
CA GLU A 143 -18.80 10.58 -6.32
C GLU A 143 -18.44 9.79 -7.61
N ASP A 144 -17.42 10.25 -8.35
CA ASP A 144 -17.09 9.80 -9.69
C ASP A 144 -15.75 9.04 -9.77
N GLY A 145 -15.36 8.38 -8.68
CA GLY A 145 -14.12 7.60 -8.62
C GLY A 145 -12.87 8.48 -8.67
N PRO A 146 -12.63 9.31 -7.64
CA PRO A 146 -11.52 10.26 -7.65
C PRO A 146 -10.17 9.56 -7.52
N ALA A 147 -9.13 10.23 -8.00
CA ALA A 147 -7.75 9.76 -7.88
C ALA A 147 -6.80 10.92 -7.60
N THR A 148 -5.84 10.72 -6.70
CA THR A 148 -4.66 11.58 -6.58
C THR A 148 -3.49 10.78 -7.12
N PRO A 149 -2.90 11.10 -8.30
CA PRO A 149 -1.85 10.28 -8.92
C PRO A 149 -0.66 9.90 -8.01
N GLY A 150 -0.32 10.76 -7.04
CA GLY A 150 0.72 10.50 -6.04
C GLY A 150 0.35 9.50 -4.93
N LEU A 151 -0.93 9.14 -4.79
CA LEU A 151 -1.46 8.25 -3.75
C LEU A 151 -2.28 7.09 -4.30
N GLU A 152 -2.81 7.16 -5.52
CA GLU A 152 -3.74 6.18 -6.10
C GLU A 152 -3.23 4.73 -6.03
N ARG A 153 -1.91 4.54 -6.14
CA ARG A 153 -1.26 3.22 -6.11
C ARG A 153 -0.32 3.09 -4.92
N TRP A 154 -0.78 3.43 -3.73
CA TRP A 154 0.03 3.29 -2.52
C TRP A 154 0.33 1.83 -2.12
N TYR A 155 -0.32 0.86 -2.77
CA TYR A 155 -0.18 -0.56 -2.51
C TYR A 155 0.33 -1.35 -3.72
N ARG A 156 0.76 -2.59 -3.46
CA ARG A 156 0.99 -3.68 -4.41
C ARG A 156 -0.14 -4.70 -4.24
N TYR A 157 -0.71 -5.16 -5.35
CA TYR A 157 -1.73 -6.20 -5.34
C TYR A 157 -1.08 -7.57 -5.47
N GLY A 158 -1.24 -8.42 -4.47
CA GLY A 158 -0.84 -9.83 -4.55
C GLY A 158 -1.86 -10.65 -5.33
N PHE A 159 -1.52 -11.16 -6.51
CA PHE A 159 -2.48 -11.91 -7.34
C PHE A 159 -3.03 -13.18 -6.66
N PHE A 160 -2.17 -13.89 -5.92
CA PHE A 160 -2.56 -15.14 -5.24
C PHE A 160 -3.19 -14.91 -3.86
N SER A 161 -2.73 -13.89 -3.13
CA SER A 161 -3.27 -13.55 -1.81
C SER A 161 -4.50 -12.65 -1.88
N HIS A 162 -4.70 -11.95 -3.00
CA HIS A 162 -5.63 -10.85 -3.19
C HIS A 162 -5.46 -9.70 -2.19
N LEU A 163 -4.29 -9.62 -1.55
CA LEU A 163 -4.01 -8.60 -0.55
C LEU A 163 -3.46 -7.32 -1.20
N LEU A 164 -3.92 -6.18 -0.69
CA LEU A 164 -3.28 -4.88 -0.88
C LEU A 164 -2.16 -4.71 0.14
N GLU A 165 -0.92 -4.84 -0.29
CA GLU A 165 0.27 -4.65 0.54
C GLU A 165 0.82 -3.23 0.34
N PRO A 166 0.91 -2.40 1.40
CA PRO A 166 1.47 -1.07 1.25
C PRO A 166 2.88 -1.10 0.66
N LYS A 167 3.20 -0.11 -0.18
CA LYS A 167 4.56 0.10 -0.63
C LYS A 167 5.41 0.66 0.52
N ASP A 168 6.67 0.25 0.54
CA ASP A 168 7.66 0.77 1.48
C ASP A 168 8.26 2.06 0.92
N GLU A 169 7.44 3.11 0.86
CA GLU A 169 7.86 4.42 0.38
C GLU A 169 7.17 5.54 1.18
N THR A 170 7.80 6.71 1.18
CA THR A 170 7.26 7.91 1.82
C THR A 170 6.54 8.78 0.81
N TYR A 171 5.38 9.26 1.19
CA TYR A 171 4.63 10.29 0.47
C TYR A 171 4.79 11.63 1.20
N VAL A 172 4.83 12.73 0.46
CA VAL A 172 4.71 14.07 1.04
C VAL A 172 3.38 14.67 0.61
N ILE A 173 2.66 15.18 1.60
CA ILE A 173 1.35 15.80 1.44
C ILE A 173 1.52 17.29 1.69
N ARG A 174 1.08 18.10 0.73
CA ARG A 174 0.69 19.48 0.98
C ARG A 174 -0.76 19.46 1.45
N THR A 175 -1.00 19.96 2.65
CA THR A 175 -2.32 20.05 3.29
C THR A 175 -3.26 21.01 2.56
N ALA A 176 -4.54 20.98 2.90
CA ALA A 176 -5.55 21.88 2.33
C ALA A 176 -5.19 23.36 2.52
N GLU A 177 -4.58 23.67 3.67
CA GLU A 177 -4.22 25.03 4.09
C GLU A 177 -2.79 25.44 3.70
N GLY A 178 -2.03 24.52 3.07
CA GLY A 178 -0.69 24.80 2.53
C GLY A 178 0.49 24.42 3.43
N GLY A 179 0.25 23.91 4.63
CA GLY A 179 1.27 23.23 5.45
C GLY A 179 1.68 21.86 4.87
N TYR A 180 2.61 21.17 5.54
CA TYR A 180 3.21 19.94 4.99
C TYR A 180 3.18 18.78 5.99
N ALA A 181 2.95 17.58 5.46
CA ALA A 181 3.13 16.33 6.17
C ALA A 181 3.93 15.33 5.33
N LYS A 182 4.64 14.41 5.98
CA LYS A 182 5.04 13.13 5.37
C LYS A 182 4.16 12.02 5.86
N LEU A 183 3.95 11.03 5.00
CA LEU A 183 3.03 9.92 5.21
C LEU A 183 3.66 8.60 4.78
N ARG A 184 3.43 7.56 5.56
CA ARG A 184 3.53 6.16 5.18
C ARG A 184 2.21 5.47 5.48
N ILE A 185 1.76 4.64 4.55
CA ILE A 185 0.61 3.77 4.80
C ILE A 185 1.15 2.42 5.26
N LEU A 186 0.77 1.98 6.46
CA LEU A 186 1.29 0.79 7.11
C LEU A 186 0.41 -0.45 6.90
N SER A 187 -0.90 -0.25 6.68
CA SER A 187 -1.85 -1.35 6.50
C SER A 187 -3.17 -0.86 5.90
N TYR A 188 -3.92 -1.78 5.30
CA TYR A 188 -5.30 -1.64 4.85
C TYR A 188 -6.32 -2.40 5.73
N TYR A 189 -5.87 -3.18 6.71
CA TYR A 189 -6.68 -4.21 7.33
C TYR A 189 -6.92 -3.95 8.81
N CYS A 190 -8.17 -4.14 9.20
CA CYS A 190 -8.59 -4.25 10.59
C CYS A 190 -8.26 -5.68 11.10
N PRO A 191 -8.44 -5.96 12.41
CA PRO A 191 -8.33 -7.31 12.93
C PRO A 191 -9.15 -8.33 12.10
N GLN A 192 -8.72 -9.59 12.13
CA GLN A 192 -9.28 -10.67 11.31
C GLN A 192 -9.17 -10.42 9.80
N ALA A 193 -8.16 -9.67 9.36
CA ALA A 193 -7.91 -9.35 7.96
C ALA A 193 -9.10 -8.67 7.25
N THR A 194 -9.91 -7.91 7.98
CA THR A 194 -11.05 -7.19 7.40
C THR A 194 -10.55 -5.96 6.62
N PRO A 195 -10.79 -5.83 5.30
CA PRO A 195 -10.31 -4.69 4.52
C PRO A 195 -11.08 -3.41 4.82
N GLY A 196 -10.38 -2.28 4.83
CA GLY A 196 -10.97 -0.94 4.99
C GLY A 196 -10.42 -0.13 6.17
N CYS A 197 -9.44 -0.63 6.91
CA CYS A 197 -8.77 0.15 7.95
C CYS A 197 -7.41 0.63 7.46
N VAL A 198 -7.35 1.88 6.98
CA VAL A 198 -6.11 2.45 6.47
C VAL A 198 -5.29 2.98 7.63
N THR A 199 -4.13 2.38 7.88
CA THR A 199 -3.22 2.83 8.95
C THR A 199 -2.18 3.77 8.38
N LEU A 200 -2.20 5.00 8.89
CA LEU A 200 -1.34 6.11 8.48
C LEU A 200 -0.31 6.34 9.58
N MET A 201 0.97 6.19 9.27
CA MET A 201 2.05 6.80 10.06
C MET A 201 2.40 8.11 9.39
N TYR A 202 2.27 9.22 10.11
CA TYR A 202 2.48 10.53 9.54
C TYR A 202 3.32 11.43 10.45
N GLY A 203 3.95 12.42 9.82
CA GLY A 203 4.70 13.48 10.47
C GLY A 203 4.18 14.80 9.93
N PHE A 204 3.56 15.63 10.77
CA PHE A 204 2.93 16.88 10.38
C PHE A 204 3.74 18.07 10.91
N GLN A 205 3.94 19.08 10.05
CA GLN A 205 4.59 20.33 10.41
C GLN A 205 3.56 21.43 10.60
N GLY A 206 3.27 21.76 11.86
CA GLY A 206 2.28 22.79 12.20
C GLY A 206 2.78 24.23 12.05
N ASP A 207 4.09 24.47 11.97
CA ASP A 207 4.62 25.84 11.74
C ASP A 207 4.54 26.30 10.26
N GLY A 208 4.04 25.43 9.37
CA GLY A 208 3.90 25.69 7.93
C GLY A 208 5.21 25.63 7.14
N SER A 209 6.37 25.41 7.77
CA SER A 209 7.64 25.23 7.09
C SER A 209 7.66 23.89 6.32
N ARG A 210 8.65 23.76 5.43
CA ARG A 210 8.88 22.50 4.70
C ARG A 210 9.69 21.49 5.52
N ARG A 211 10.03 21.76 6.80
CA ARG A 211 10.83 20.82 7.61
C ARG A 211 9.96 19.68 8.13
N LEU A 212 10.35 18.44 7.83
CA LEU A 212 9.64 17.20 8.16
C LEU A 212 10.39 16.35 9.18
N THR A 213 11.03 17.01 10.14
CA THR A 213 11.74 16.44 11.27
C THR A 213 11.64 17.40 12.45
N ASP A 214 11.77 16.85 13.66
CA ASP A 214 11.96 17.62 14.90
C ASP A 214 13.33 18.33 14.87
#